data_AF-A0A7W1YBK1-F1
#
_entry.id   AF-A0A7W1YBK1-F1
#
_cell.length_a   1.000
_cell.length_b   1.000
_cell.length_c   1.000
_cell.angle_alpha   90.00
_cell.angle_beta   90.00
_cell.angle_gamma   90.00
#
_symmetry.space_group_name_H-M   'P 1'
#
loop_
_entity.id
_entity.type
_entity.pdbx_description
1 polymer ?
#
loop_
_entity_poly.entity_id
_entity_poly.type
_entity_poly.pdbx_seq_one_letter_code
_entity_poly.pdbx_strand_id
1 'polypeptide(L)'
;MRNLLGVLILLSAVTCAQDAPKAAPFATVRVTPQGKILLNDRPSALDQLDLNFAQLAREHGIVWYYAENPQSPSALAQRVKRKINDYHLAIRSCKDYEDHDCKEAIP
;
A
#
# COMPACT_ATOMS: atom_id res chain seq x y z
N MET A 1 -61.38 -28.08 23.69
CA MET A 1 -60.52 -26.91 23.98
C MET A 1 -59.14 -27.41 24.39
N ARG A 2 -58.17 -27.37 23.48
CA ARG A 2 -56.72 -27.53 23.75
C ARG A 2 -55.96 -27.62 22.43
N ASN A 3 -55.13 -26.61 22.18
CA ASN A 3 -53.70 -26.73 21.86
C ASN A 3 -53.28 -25.55 20.97
N LEU A 4 -52.71 -24.54 21.63
CA LEU A 4 -51.85 -23.55 21.01
C LEU A 4 -50.69 -24.29 20.31
N LEU A 5 -50.56 -24.13 18.99
CA LEU A 5 -49.28 -24.32 18.31
C LEU A 5 -48.61 -22.94 18.21
N GLY A 6 -47.68 -22.69 19.14
CA GLY A 6 -46.77 -21.56 19.06
C GLY A 6 -45.76 -21.80 17.95
N VAL A 7 -45.75 -20.93 16.94
CA VAL A 7 -44.71 -20.89 15.91
C VAL A 7 -43.49 -20.19 16.52
N LEU A 8 -42.49 -21.00 16.88
CA LEU A 8 -41.19 -20.53 17.32
C LEU A 8 -40.39 -20.06 16.09
N ILE A 9 -40.40 -18.76 15.82
CA ILE A 9 -39.56 -18.16 14.77
C ILE A 9 -38.14 -18.07 15.33
N LEU A 10 -37.30 -19.04 14.96
CA LEU A 10 -35.86 -19.01 15.19
C LEU A 10 -35.25 -17.90 14.32
N LEU A 11 -35.05 -16.71 14.89
CA LEU A 11 -34.21 -15.68 14.28
C LEU A 11 -32.77 -16.18 14.25
N SER A 12 -32.36 -16.71 13.10
CA SER A 12 -30.95 -16.97 12.80
C SER A 12 -30.23 -15.63 12.70
N ALA A 13 -29.54 -15.24 13.78
CA ALA A 13 -28.64 -14.10 13.78
C ALA A 13 -27.51 -14.38 12.77
N VAL A 14 -27.62 -13.79 11.59
CA VAL A 14 -26.49 -13.66 10.67
C VAL A 14 -25.53 -12.68 11.30
N THR A 15 -24.61 -13.19 12.12
CA THR A 15 -23.45 -12.42 12.58
C THR A 15 -22.59 -12.18 11.36
N CYS A 16 -22.75 -11.02 10.71
CA CYS A 16 -21.71 -10.47 9.85
C CYS A 16 -20.50 -10.25 10.76
N ALA A 17 -19.54 -11.18 10.72
CA ALA A 17 -18.22 -10.94 11.24
C ALA A 17 -17.68 -9.73 10.48
N GLN A 18 -17.69 -8.57 11.13
CA GLN A 18 -17.05 -7.37 10.60
C GLN A 18 -15.56 -7.64 10.65
N ASP A 19 -14.99 -8.08 9.53
CA ASP A 19 -13.55 -8.09 9.33
C ASP A 19 -13.06 -6.68 9.66
N ALA A 20 -12.26 -6.57 10.72
CA ALA A 20 -11.65 -5.30 11.09
C ALA A 20 -10.90 -4.76 9.87
N PRO A 21 -10.94 -3.44 9.59
CA PRO A 21 -10.29 -2.88 8.42
C PRO A 21 -8.79 -3.21 8.48
N LYS A 22 -8.37 -4.18 7.67
CA LYS A 22 -6.98 -4.58 7.51
C LYS A 22 -6.25 -3.36 6.94
N ALA A 23 -5.20 -2.91 7.63
CA ALA A 23 -4.38 -1.81 7.15
C ALA A 23 -3.96 -2.08 5.70
N ALA A 24 -4.06 -1.05 4.85
CA ALA A 24 -3.68 -1.18 3.44
C ALA A 24 -2.22 -1.65 3.35
N PRO A 25 -1.92 -2.65 2.50
CA PRO A 25 -0.55 -3.12 2.35
C PRO A 25 0.32 -2.00 1.78
N PHE A 26 1.57 -1.94 2.20
CA PHE A 26 2.49 -0.91 1.75
C PHE A 26 3.86 -1.48 1.39
N ALA A 27 4.58 -0.75 0.56
CA ALA A 27 5.97 -1.00 0.23
C ALA A 27 6.77 0.29 0.28
N THR A 28 7.98 0.22 0.83
CA THR A 28 8.91 1.35 0.88
C THR A 28 9.87 1.27 -0.29
N VAL A 29 9.98 2.35 -1.05
CA VAL A 29 10.89 2.47 -2.18
C VAL A 29 11.81 3.66 -1.96
N ARG A 30 13.09 3.39 -1.81
CA ARG A 30 14.14 4.40 -1.66
C ARG A 30 15.06 4.40 -2.86
N VAL A 31 15.36 5.59 -3.38
CA VAL A 31 16.39 5.80 -4.38
C VAL A 31 17.54 6.59 -3.76
N THR A 32 18.71 5.94 -3.64
CA THR A 32 19.90 6.53 -3.01
C THR A 32 20.65 7.45 -3.99
N PRO A 33 21.53 8.36 -3.49
CA PRO A 33 22.34 9.25 -4.33
C PRO A 33 23.27 8.50 -5.27
N GLN A 34 23.69 7.29 -4.88
CA GLN A 34 24.53 6.42 -5.69
C GLN A 34 23.75 5.69 -6.78
N GLY A 35 22.46 6.00 -6.97
CA GLY A 35 21.62 5.37 -7.99
C GLY A 35 21.25 3.93 -7.65
N LYS A 36 21.06 3.60 -6.38
CA LYS A 36 20.54 2.29 -5.96
C LYS A 36 19.06 2.39 -5.63
N ILE A 37 18.30 1.35 -5.96
CA ILE A 37 16.92 1.18 -5.53
C ILE A 37 16.91 0.24 -4.33
N LEU A 38 16.24 0.64 -3.26
CA LEU A 38 15.92 -0.22 -2.13
C LEU A 38 14.40 -0.39 -2.08
N LEU A 39 13.95 -1.65 -2.03
CA LEU A 39 12.56 -2.03 -1.82
C LEU A 39 12.45 -2.71 -0.46
N ASN A 40 11.66 -2.16 0.45
CA ASN A 40 11.56 -2.63 1.84
C ASN A 40 12.95 -2.86 2.44
N ASP A 41 13.81 -1.86 2.25
CA ASP A 41 15.19 -1.76 2.77
C ASP A 41 16.17 -2.78 2.20
N ARG A 42 15.76 -3.51 1.16
CA ARG A 42 16.60 -4.47 0.45
C ARG A 42 16.98 -3.95 -0.94
N PRO A 43 18.23 -4.13 -1.38
CA PRO A 43 18.62 -3.83 -2.75
C PRO A 43 17.70 -4.49 -3.76
N SER A 44 17.23 -3.70 -4.73
CA SER A 44 16.34 -4.16 -5.79
C SER A 44 16.75 -3.52 -7.11
N ALA A 45 16.30 -4.14 -8.21
CA ALA A 45 16.44 -3.60 -9.55
C ALA A 45 15.09 -3.05 -10.06
N LEU A 46 15.14 -2.18 -11.06
CA LEU A 46 13.95 -1.48 -11.56
C LEU A 46 12.87 -2.44 -12.10
N ASP A 47 13.28 -3.55 -12.71
CA ASP A 47 12.44 -4.65 -13.21
C ASP A 47 11.84 -5.51 -12.09
N GLN A 48 12.57 -5.69 -10.99
CA GLN A 48 12.07 -6.46 -9.83
C GLN A 48 10.95 -5.75 -9.07
N LEU A 49 10.76 -4.44 -9.28
CA LEU A 49 9.64 -3.70 -8.70
C LEU A 49 8.29 -4.14 -9.26
N ASP A 50 8.27 -4.66 -10.49
CA ASP A 50 7.03 -4.99 -11.22
C ASP A 50 6.16 -6.01 -10.49
N LEU A 51 6.78 -7.07 -9.93
CA LEU A 51 6.06 -8.10 -9.19
C LEU A 51 5.43 -7.55 -7.90
N ASN A 52 6.16 -6.68 -7.19
CA ASN A 52 5.67 -6.08 -5.96
C ASN A 52 4.58 -5.05 -6.24
N PHE A 53 4.75 -4.21 -7.26
CA PHE A 53 3.76 -3.22 -7.63
C PHE A 53 2.49 -3.84 -8.19
N ALA A 54 2.60 -4.92 -8.98
CA ALA A 54 1.45 -5.69 -9.42
C ALA A 54 0.68 -6.29 -8.22
N GLN A 55 1.39 -6.81 -7.22
CA GLN A 55 0.76 -7.32 -6.00
C GLN A 55 0.07 -6.20 -5.23
N LEU A 56 0.78 -5.11 -4.95
CA LEU A 56 0.21 -3.96 -4.23
C LEU A 56 -1.01 -3.38 -4.93
N ALA A 57 -0.98 -3.26 -6.27
CA ALA A 57 -2.08 -2.68 -7.03
C ALA A 57 -3.35 -3.53 -6.90
N ARG A 58 -3.22 -4.87 -6.92
CA ARG A 58 -4.33 -5.80 -6.70
C ARG A 58 -4.92 -5.71 -5.29
N GLU A 59 -4.09 -5.38 -4.30
CA GLU A 59 -4.51 -5.26 -2.91
C GLU A 59 -4.85 -3.82 -2.50
N HIS A 60 -4.93 -2.89 -3.46
CA HIS A 60 -5.15 -1.46 -3.22
C HIS A 60 -4.15 -0.86 -2.21
N GLY A 61 -2.89 -1.31 -2.29
CA GLY A 61 -1.80 -0.88 -1.45
C GLY A 61 -1.23 0.49 -1.81
N ILE A 62 -0.27 0.94 -1.00
CA ILE A 62 0.39 2.25 -1.13
C ILE A 62 1.91 2.11 -1.24
N VAL A 63 2.56 3.05 -1.91
CA VAL A 63 4.03 3.11 -1.99
C VAL A 63 4.53 4.30 -1.20
N TRP A 64 5.43 4.05 -0.26
CA TRP A 64 6.18 5.08 0.45
C TRP A 64 7.46 5.35 -0.32
N TYR A 65 7.55 6.51 -0.95
CA TYR A 65 8.62 6.84 -1.85
C TYR A 65 9.55 7.89 -1.23
N TYR A 66 10.84 7.57 -1.21
CA TYR A 66 11.90 8.49 -0.80
C TYR A 66 12.97 8.58 -1.89
N ALA A 67 13.29 9.81 -2.29
CA ALA A 67 14.44 10.11 -3.13
C ALA A 67 15.32 11.10 -2.40
N GLU A 68 16.60 10.78 -2.22
CA GLU A 68 17.51 11.56 -1.37
C GLU A 68 17.79 12.97 -1.92
N ASN A 69 17.53 13.22 -3.20
CA ASN A 69 17.50 14.55 -3.78
C ASN A 69 16.18 14.79 -4.54
N PRO A 70 15.11 15.18 -3.84
CA PRO A 70 13.79 15.34 -4.46
C PRO A 70 13.69 16.62 -5.33
N GLN A 71 14.54 17.62 -5.08
CA GLN A 71 14.59 18.87 -5.87
C GLN A 71 15.29 18.69 -7.21
N SER A 72 16.23 17.74 -7.30
CA SER A 72 16.92 17.36 -8.54
C SER A 72 16.91 15.83 -8.68
N PRO A 73 15.76 15.24 -9.04
CA PRO A 73 15.62 13.79 -9.06
C PRO A 73 16.46 13.16 -10.16
N SER A 74 17.26 12.17 -9.79
CA SER A 74 18.06 11.39 -10.73
C SER A 74 17.18 10.72 -11.81
N ALA A 75 17.76 10.40 -12.97
CA ALA A 75 17.03 9.69 -14.03
C ALA A 75 16.43 8.37 -13.53
N LEU A 76 17.10 7.70 -12.58
CA LEU A 76 16.59 6.50 -11.93
C LEU A 76 15.39 6.78 -11.03
N ALA A 77 15.46 7.84 -10.21
CA ALA A 77 14.35 8.27 -9.36
C ALA A 77 13.08 8.57 -10.19
N GLN A 78 13.25 9.25 -11.33
CA GLN A 78 12.15 9.50 -12.26
C GLN A 78 11.58 8.23 -12.89
N ARG A 79 12.44 7.25 -13.24
CA ARG A 79 11.98 5.95 -13.77
C ARG A 79 11.18 5.17 -12.74
N VAL A 80 11.63 5.14 -11.49
CA VAL A 80 10.89 4.53 -10.38
C VAL A 80 9.53 5.21 -10.20
N LYS A 81 9.50 6.55 -10.16
CA LYS A 81 8.24 7.30 -10.01
C LYS A 81 7.27 7.05 -11.17
N ARG A 82 7.75 7.01 -12.42
CA ARG A 82 6.93 6.61 -13.58
C ARG A 82 6.37 5.21 -13.42
N LYS A 83 7.19 4.25 -13.01
CA LYS A 83 6.73 2.86 -12.78
C LYS A 83 5.65 2.80 -11.70
N ILE A 84 5.79 3.53 -10.59
CA ILE A 84 4.73 3.59 -9.56
C ILE A 84 3.41 4.12 -10.16
N ASN A 85 3.49 5.15 -11.01
CA ASN A 85 2.33 5.70 -11.71
C ASN A 85 1.72 4.72 -12.73
N ASP A 86 2.55 3.93 -13.44
CA ASP A 86 2.08 2.94 -14.42
C ASP A 86 1.22 1.84 -13.77
N TYR A 87 1.45 1.56 -12.49
CA TYR A 87 0.65 0.63 -11.68
C TYR A 87 -0.51 1.32 -10.94
N HIS A 88 -0.74 2.62 -11.16
CA HIS A 88 -1.77 3.42 -10.49
C HIS A 88 -1.72 3.33 -8.95
N LEU A 89 -0.53 3.18 -8.38
CA LEU A 89 -0.35 3.08 -6.93
C LEU A 89 -0.37 4.45 -6.29
N ALA A 90 -1.05 4.56 -5.14
CA ALA A 90 -1.02 5.77 -4.34
C ALA A 90 0.38 5.98 -3.75
N ILE A 91 0.91 7.20 -3.88
CA ILE A 91 2.24 7.57 -3.40
C ILE A 91 2.11 8.37 -2.10
N ARG A 92 2.95 8.04 -1.12
CA ARG A 92 3.27 8.87 0.03
C ARG A 92 4.73 9.26 -0.08
N SER A 93 4.99 10.55 -0.27
CA SER A 93 6.37 11.05 -0.34
C SER A 93 6.83 11.36 1.07
N CYS A 94 7.95 10.77 1.49
CA CYS A 94 8.51 11.03 2.82
C CYS A 94 9.62 12.09 2.68
N LYS A 95 9.62 13.10 3.55
CA LYS A 95 10.67 14.14 3.57
C LYS A 95 11.99 13.56 4.07
N ASP A 96 11.91 12.71 5.08
CA ASP A 96 13.00 11.98 5.70
C ASP A 96 12.68 10.48 5.71
N TYR A 97 13.70 9.65 5.54
CA TYR A 97 13.52 8.19 5.45
C TYR A 97 13.19 7.54 6.81
N GLU A 98 13.73 8.08 7.90
CA GLU A 98 13.47 7.60 9.26
C GLU A 98 12.11 8.05 9.81
N ASP A 99 11.46 8.98 9.12
CA ASP A 99 10.13 9.43 9.48
C ASP A 99 9.11 8.41 8.99
N HIS A 100 8.90 7.37 9.81
CA HIS A 100 7.80 6.42 9.61
C HIS A 100 6.43 7.11 9.70
N ASP A 101 6.38 8.34 10.23
CA ASP A 101 5.25 9.25 10.16
C ASP A 101 5.31 10.01 8.82
N CYS A 102 5.17 9.30 7.69
CA CYS A 102 4.96 9.93 6.38
C CYS A 102 3.56 10.58 6.31
N LYS A 103 3.34 11.61 7.12
CA LYS A 103 2.15 12.45 7.15
C LYS A 103 2.29 13.49 6.05
N GLU A 104 1.97 13.09 4.83
CA GLU A 104 1.19 13.91 3.89
C GLU A 104 0.99 13.11 2.60
N ALA A 105 -0.22 12.61 2.47
CA ALA A 105 -0.81 12.36 1.17
C ALA A 105 -0.77 13.68 0.41
N ILE A 106 0.09 13.81 -0.61
CA ILE A 106 -0.13 14.86 -1.60
C ILE A 106 -1.39 14.41 -2.36
N PRO A 107 -2.50 15.19 -2.30
CA PRO A 107 -3.75 14.86 -2.99
C PRO A 107 -3.58 14.79 -4.51
#